data_AF-A0AA85A6J0-F1
#
_entry.id   AF-A0AA85A6J0-F1
#
_cell.length_a   1.000
_cell.length_b   1.000
_cell.length_c   1.000
_cell.angle_alpha   90.00
_cell.angle_beta   90.00
_cell.angle_gamma   90.00
#
_symmetry.space_group_name_H-M   'P 1'
#
loop_
_entity.id
_entity.type
_entity.pdbx_description
1 polymer ?
#
loop_
_entity_poly.entity_id
_entity_poly.type
_entity_poly.pdbx_seq_one_letter_code
_entity_poly.pdbx_strand_id
1 'polypeptide(L)'
;MSKLPVLAKTLVDMGHKRVRKNPRVYPKAKGKFLKVRQPTPIDPVEDALSKKWWVDYRLQYEAVRNLFRYEINRHQMEAISASRIDHEHERNRRHELTETWNKETFLLATDKFERLLKALIDKQTDRLIDFENKQAELSDKLKADLDTVAMLTGQMITETNLDDKIDEIMNYDVVDYNFVVDHSGSIVRGTKPIKNEPHKIDMEENIQEEPLSATS
;
A
#
# COMPACT_ATOMS: atom_id res chain seq x y z
N MET A 1 23.05 37.05 -13.44
CA MET A 1 23.10 36.16 -14.63
C MET A 1 24.35 36.49 -15.44
N SER A 2 25.39 35.65 -15.41
CA SER A 2 26.63 35.91 -16.14
C SER A 2 26.35 35.92 -17.65
N LYS A 3 26.87 36.91 -18.39
CA LYS A 3 26.77 37.00 -19.86
C LYS A 3 27.86 36.19 -20.58
N LEU A 4 28.79 35.61 -19.82
CA LEU A 4 29.86 34.73 -20.30
C LEU A 4 29.38 33.54 -21.13
N PRO A 5 28.32 32.78 -20.77
CA PRO A 5 27.84 31.68 -21.59
C PRO A 5 27.20 32.13 -22.92
N VAL A 6 26.78 33.39 -23.04
CA VAL A 6 26.27 33.96 -24.31
C VAL A 6 27.44 34.35 -25.21
N LEU A 7 28.51 34.89 -24.64
CA LEU A 7 29.76 35.22 -25.36
C LEU A 7 30.53 33.98 -25.83
N ALA A 8 30.42 32.86 -25.11
CA ALA A 8 31.06 31.60 -25.46
C ALA A 8 30.34 30.82 -26.57
N LYS A 9 29.09 31.17 -26.90
CA LYS A 9 28.33 30.53 -27.98
C LYS A 9 28.89 30.98 -29.33
N THR A 10 29.17 30.01 -30.20
CA THR A 10 29.57 30.33 -31.57
C THR A 10 28.35 30.83 -32.35
N LEU A 11 28.56 31.60 -33.43
CA LEU A 11 27.47 32.03 -34.34
C LEU A 11 26.62 30.86 -34.86
N VAL A 12 27.19 29.65 -34.91
CA VAL A 12 26.50 28.42 -35.28
C VAL A 12 25.51 27.99 -34.20
N ASP A 13 25.88 28.11 -32.91
CA ASP A 13 25.01 27.78 -31.76
C ASP A 13 23.83 28.75 -31.64
N MET A 14 23.94 29.94 -32.21
CA MET A 14 22.85 30.94 -32.30
C MET A 14 21.93 30.73 -33.50
N GLY A 15 22.00 29.58 -34.19
CA GLY A 15 21.14 29.25 -35.33
C GLY A 15 21.43 30.06 -36.59
N HIS A 16 22.48 30.88 -36.61
CA HIS A 16 22.87 31.63 -37.79
C HIS A 16 23.59 30.68 -38.74
N LYS A 17 22.85 30.15 -39.72
CA LYS A 17 23.42 29.42 -40.85
C LYS A 17 24.42 30.35 -41.52
N ARG A 18 25.69 29.94 -41.66
CA ARG A 18 26.67 30.68 -42.48
C ARG A 18 26.19 30.66 -43.93
N VAL A 19 25.33 31.60 -44.29
CA VAL A 19 24.94 31.84 -45.67
C VAL A 19 26.21 32.36 -46.35
N ARG A 20 26.91 31.49 -47.06
CA ARG A 20 27.94 31.94 -47.99
C ARG A 20 27.24 32.88 -48.98
N LYS A 21 27.83 34.05 -49.25
CA LYS A 21 27.26 35.01 -50.21
C LYS A 21 26.88 34.34 -51.53
N ASN A 22 27.65 33.31 -51.96
CA ASN A 22 27.28 32.41 -53.05
C ASN A 22 27.15 30.96 -52.54
N PRO A 23 25.94 30.40 -52.44
CA PRO A 23 25.75 28.98 -52.13
C PRO A 23 26.24 28.10 -53.30
N ARG A 24 26.61 26.86 -52.98
CA ARG A 24 27.22 25.90 -53.95
C ARG A 24 26.31 25.52 -55.12
N VAL A 25 25.00 25.74 -54.98
CA VAL A 25 23.98 25.43 -55.99
C VAL A 25 24.05 26.37 -57.19
N TYR A 26 24.48 27.62 -56.97
CA TYR A 26 24.58 28.58 -58.06
C TYR A 26 25.90 28.43 -58.83
N PRO A 27 25.86 28.50 -60.17
CA PRO A 27 27.06 28.48 -60.98
C PRO A 27 27.93 29.71 -60.70
N LYS A 28 29.24 29.58 -60.95
CA LYS A 28 30.15 30.74 -60.89
C LYS A 28 29.74 31.77 -61.94
N ALA A 29 30.11 33.03 -61.73
CA ALA A 29 29.89 34.08 -62.73
C ALA A 29 30.73 33.81 -64.00
N LYS A 30 30.16 34.09 -65.19
CA LYS A 30 30.80 33.89 -66.50
C LYS A 30 32.25 34.42 -66.56
N GLY A 31 32.51 35.63 -66.04
CA GLY A 31 33.85 36.24 -66.00
C GLY A 31 34.84 35.64 -64.98
N LYS A 32 34.42 34.71 -64.12
CA LYS A 32 35.28 34.02 -63.14
C LYS A 32 35.54 32.54 -63.49
N PHE A 33 34.94 32.01 -64.56
CA PHE A 33 35.14 30.60 -64.94
C PHE A 33 36.58 30.28 -65.30
N LEU A 34 37.23 31.16 -66.05
CA LEU A 34 38.60 30.96 -66.54
C LEU A 34 39.63 31.85 -65.82
N LYS A 35 39.20 32.62 -64.81
CA LYS A 35 40.11 33.53 -64.08
C LYS A 35 40.95 32.73 -63.09
N VAL A 36 42.21 32.49 -63.44
CA VAL A 36 43.23 31.96 -62.53
C VAL A 36 43.92 33.13 -61.82
N ARG A 37 44.01 33.08 -60.48
CA ARG A 37 44.73 34.09 -59.70
C ARG A 37 46.23 33.89 -59.91
N GLN A 38 46.89 34.91 -60.45
CA GLN A 38 48.34 34.93 -60.55
C GLN A 38 48.96 35.24 -59.18
N PRO A 39 50.11 34.63 -58.84
CA PRO A 39 50.83 34.96 -57.62
C PRO A 39 51.26 36.43 -57.66
N THR A 40 51.16 37.11 -56.51
CA THR A 40 51.71 38.46 -56.38
C THR A 40 53.25 38.36 -56.39
N PRO A 41 53.98 39.27 -57.08
CA PRO A 41 55.43 39.35 -56.96
C PRO A 41 55.84 39.55 -55.49
N ILE A 42 56.92 38.89 -55.08
CA ILE A 42 57.40 38.86 -53.69
C ILE A 42 58.81 39.47 -53.65
N ASP A 43 59.03 40.42 -52.75
CA ASP A 43 60.37 40.88 -52.38
C ASP A 43 61.00 39.86 -51.42
N PRO A 44 62.15 39.25 -51.75
CA PRO A 44 62.77 38.23 -50.93
C PRO A 44 63.18 38.73 -49.53
N VAL A 45 63.54 40.00 -49.38
CA VAL A 45 63.97 40.55 -48.09
C VAL A 45 62.77 40.74 -47.16
N GLU A 46 61.69 41.33 -47.68
CA GLU A 46 60.45 41.55 -46.94
C GLU A 46 59.82 40.21 -46.53
N ASP A 47 59.79 39.22 -47.43
CA ASP A 47 59.20 37.91 -47.14
C ASP A 47 59.95 37.15 -46.04
N ALA A 48 61.28 37.22 -46.03
CA ALA A 48 62.10 36.60 -44.98
C ALA A 48 61.84 37.25 -43.60
N LEU A 49 61.76 38.59 -43.54
CA LEU A 49 61.45 39.32 -42.31
C LEU A 49 60.03 39.05 -41.83
N SER A 50 59.05 39.11 -42.74
CA SER A 50 57.64 38.86 -42.41
C SER A 50 57.43 37.44 -41.88
N LYS A 51 58.09 36.44 -42.44
CA LYS A 51 58.03 35.06 -41.94
C LYS A 51 58.59 34.95 -40.53
N LYS A 52 59.75 35.56 -40.28
CA LYS A 52 60.36 35.57 -38.95
C LYS A 52 59.46 36.24 -37.92
N TRP A 53 59.01 37.46 -38.19
CA TRP A 53 58.14 38.21 -37.27
C TRP A 53 56.81 37.53 -37.03
N TRP A 54 56.24 36.88 -38.04
CA TRP A 54 54.99 36.13 -37.87
C TRP A 54 55.15 34.96 -36.90
N VAL A 55 56.27 34.24 -37.00
CA VAL A 55 56.59 33.13 -36.08
C VAL A 55 56.79 33.66 -34.66
N ASP A 56 57.57 34.72 -34.50
CA ASP A 56 57.84 35.33 -33.19
C ASP A 56 56.56 35.87 -32.54
N TYR A 57 55.76 36.60 -33.30
CA TYR A 57 54.45 37.11 -32.84
C TYR A 57 53.52 35.96 -32.44
N ARG A 58 53.42 34.92 -33.29
CA ARG A 58 52.53 33.80 -33.02
C ARG A 58 52.94 33.03 -31.77
N LEU A 59 54.24 32.87 -31.54
CA LEU A 59 54.77 32.25 -30.33
C LEU A 59 54.35 33.04 -29.07
N GLN A 60 54.56 34.36 -29.08
CA GLN A 60 54.16 35.23 -27.97
C GLN A 60 52.65 35.21 -27.73
N TYR A 61 51.86 35.27 -28.81
CA TYR A 61 50.41 35.21 -28.74
C TYR A 61 49.90 33.87 -28.19
N GLU A 62 50.48 32.75 -28.63
CA GLU A 62 50.12 31.42 -28.11
C GLU A 62 50.48 31.27 -26.63
N ALA A 63 51.60 31.84 -26.17
CA ALA A 63 51.95 31.89 -24.76
C ALA A 63 50.91 32.65 -23.93
N VAL A 64 50.50 33.85 -24.37
CA VAL A 64 49.43 34.63 -23.69
C VAL A 64 48.11 33.87 -23.69
N ARG A 65 47.75 33.25 -24.81
CA ARG A 65 46.52 32.45 -24.91
C ARG A 65 46.53 31.25 -23.95
N ASN A 66 47.67 30.59 -23.80
CA ASN A 66 47.82 29.47 -22.87
C ASN A 66 47.74 29.92 -21.42
N LEU A 67 48.29 31.10 -21.08
CA LEU A 67 48.14 31.69 -19.76
C LEU A 67 46.67 31.95 -19.41
N PHE A 68 45.91 32.58 -20.31
CA PHE A 68 44.47 32.79 -20.07
C PHE A 68 43.68 31.48 -19.97
N ARG A 69 44.03 30.47 -20.77
CA ARG A 69 43.41 29.14 -20.63
C ARG A 69 43.69 28.52 -19.27
N TYR A 70 44.93 28.63 -18.79
CA TYR A 70 45.30 28.14 -17.47
C TYR A 70 44.53 28.85 -16.37
N GLU A 71 44.44 30.18 -16.39
CA GLU A 71 43.70 30.96 -15.40
C GLU A 71 42.21 30.61 -15.38
N ILE A 72 41.57 30.50 -16.55
CA ILE A 72 40.17 30.08 -16.65
C ILE A 72 39.97 28.69 -16.04
N ASN A 73 40.83 27.73 -16.40
CA ASN A 73 40.74 26.37 -15.87
C ASN A 73 40.98 26.34 -14.36
N ARG A 74 41.95 27.11 -13.85
CA ARG A 74 42.24 27.23 -12.43
C ARG A 74 41.02 27.74 -11.67
N HIS A 75 40.41 28.83 -12.12
CA HIS A 75 39.20 29.37 -11.50
C HIS A 75 38.02 28.40 -11.56
N GLN A 76 37.88 27.63 -12.63
CA GLN A 76 36.86 26.57 -12.69
C GLN A 76 37.11 25.49 -11.66
N MET A 77 38.35 25.03 -11.49
CA MET A 77 38.69 24.01 -10.49
C MET A 77 38.47 24.53 -9.06
N GLU A 78 38.86 25.78 -8.78
CA GLU A 78 38.63 26.45 -7.49
C GLU A 78 37.12 26.60 -7.19
N ALA A 79 36.32 26.94 -8.20
CA ALA A 79 34.87 27.03 -8.03
C ALA A 79 34.22 25.66 -7.79
N ILE A 80 34.69 24.61 -8.48
CA ILE A 80 34.21 23.23 -8.28
C ILE A 80 34.58 22.73 -6.89
N SER A 81 35.81 22.98 -6.42
CA SER A 81 36.24 22.54 -5.09
C SER A 81 35.47 23.26 -3.98
N ALA A 82 35.27 24.58 -4.10
CA ALA A 82 34.46 25.35 -3.16
C ALA A 82 33.01 24.85 -3.10
N SER A 83 32.38 24.66 -4.26
CA SER A 83 31.01 24.11 -4.34
C SER A 83 30.91 22.72 -3.73
N ARG A 84 31.92 21.86 -3.94
CA ARG A 84 31.93 20.51 -3.35
C ARG A 84 31.96 20.56 -1.83
N ILE A 85 32.80 21.41 -1.24
CA ILE A 85 32.91 21.59 0.21
C ILE A 85 31.56 22.03 0.79
N ASP A 86 30.92 23.04 0.19
CA ASP A 86 29.61 23.54 0.63
C ASP A 86 28.53 22.44 0.59
N HIS A 87 28.52 21.64 -0.48
CA HIS A 87 27.56 20.53 -0.61
C HIS A 87 27.82 19.39 0.38
N GLU A 88 29.07 19.08 0.68
CA GLU A 88 29.43 18.05 1.68
C GLU A 88 29.00 18.49 3.09
N HIS A 89 29.22 19.75 3.47
CA HIS A 89 28.76 20.28 4.77
C HIS A 89 27.24 20.27 4.91
N GLU A 90 26.52 20.77 3.91
CA GLU A 90 25.06 20.78 3.94
C GLU A 90 24.48 19.35 3.90
N ARG A 91 25.12 18.42 3.20
CA ARG A 91 24.74 17.00 3.20
C ARG A 91 24.90 16.40 4.59
N ASN A 92 26.02 16.63 5.26
CA ASN A 92 26.27 16.11 6.60
C ASN A 92 25.27 16.68 7.60
N ARG A 93 24.99 17.98 7.55
CA ARG A 93 23.96 18.63 8.38
C ARG A 93 22.58 18.01 8.17
N ARG A 94 22.17 17.75 6.93
CA ARG A 94 20.88 17.09 6.62
C ARG A 94 20.84 15.66 7.11
N HIS A 95 21.95 14.94 6.99
CA HIS A 95 22.07 13.57 7.48
C HIS A 95 21.89 13.54 9.00
N GLU A 96 22.60 14.39 9.73
CA GLU A 96 22.46 14.52 11.19
C GLU A 96 21.02 14.83 11.60
N LEU A 97 20.37 15.79 10.94
CA LEU A 97 18.97 16.15 11.21
C LEU A 97 18.01 14.97 10.94
N THR A 98 18.26 14.20 9.88
CA THR A 98 17.45 13.03 9.53
C THR A 98 17.62 11.93 10.58
N GLU A 99 18.85 11.68 11.02
CA GLU A 99 19.15 10.71 12.06
C GLU A 99 18.53 11.08 13.41
N THR A 100 18.54 12.35 13.79
CA THR A 100 17.87 12.82 15.02
C THR A 100 16.37 12.63 14.93
N TRP A 101 15.75 13.01 13.81
CA TRP A 101 14.31 12.81 13.58
C TRP A 101 13.94 11.32 13.61
N ASN A 102 14.73 10.47 12.97
CA ASN A 102 14.47 9.02 12.94
C ASN A 102 14.51 8.43 14.35
N LYS A 103 15.45 8.86 15.19
CA LYS A 103 15.51 8.44 16.60
C LYS A 103 14.28 8.88 17.39
N GLU A 104 13.86 10.14 17.24
CA GLU A 104 12.68 10.69 17.92
C GLU A 104 11.40 9.95 17.49
N THR A 105 11.21 9.77 16.18
CA THR A 105 10.05 9.06 15.64
C THR A 105 10.02 7.58 16.01
N PHE A 106 11.19 6.93 16.07
CA PHE A 106 11.30 5.55 16.53
C PHE A 106 10.80 5.42 17.98
N LEU A 107 11.23 6.30 18.89
CA LEU A 107 10.79 6.28 20.29
C LEU A 107 9.27 6.49 20.44
N LEU A 108 8.67 7.37 19.62
CA LEU A 108 7.22 7.57 19.61
C LEU A 108 6.48 6.35 19.04
N ALA A 109 7.03 5.72 18.01
CA ALA A 109 6.43 4.55 17.38
C ALA A 109 6.50 3.32 18.29
N THR A 110 7.60 3.10 19.00
CA THR A 110 7.78 1.94 19.90
C THR A 110 6.72 1.90 20.97
N ASP A 111 6.41 3.03 21.62
CA ASP A 111 5.35 3.11 22.64
C ASP A 111 3.97 2.72 22.05
N LYS A 112 3.66 3.19 20.84
CA LYS A 112 2.43 2.78 20.15
C LYS A 112 2.40 1.28 19.85
N PHE A 113 3.51 0.72 19.38
CA PHE A 113 3.61 -0.71 19.07
C PHE A 113 3.53 -1.58 20.33
N GLU A 114 4.13 -1.17 21.44
CA GLU A 114 4.04 -1.87 22.72
C GLU A 114 2.60 -1.93 23.24
N ARG A 115 1.85 -0.82 23.15
CA ARG A 115 0.43 -0.79 23.52
C ARG A 115 -0.42 -1.70 22.63
N LEU A 116 -0.16 -1.67 21.32
CA LEU A 116 -0.85 -2.54 20.37
C LEU A 116 -0.55 -4.02 20.66
N LEU A 117 0.73 -4.36 20.88
CA LEU A 117 1.15 -5.72 21.20
C LEU A 117 0.49 -6.24 22.47
N LYS A 118 0.45 -5.43 23.53
CA LYS A 118 -0.26 -5.77 24.78
C LYS A 118 -1.75 -6.05 24.51
N ALA A 119 -2.44 -5.16 23.79
CA ALA A 119 -3.85 -5.35 23.47
C ALA A 119 -4.12 -6.61 22.61
N LEU A 120 -3.18 -6.99 21.72
CA LEU A 120 -3.29 -8.23 20.96
C LEU A 120 -3.07 -9.47 21.82
N ILE A 121 -2.13 -9.41 22.77
CA ILE A 121 -1.89 -10.49 23.72
C ILE A 121 -3.14 -10.70 24.57
N ASP A 122 -3.68 -9.63 25.15
CA ASP A 122 -4.89 -9.70 26.00
C ASP A 122 -6.08 -10.29 25.22
N LYS A 123 -6.29 -9.82 23.99
CA LYS A 123 -7.34 -10.36 23.12
C LYS A 123 -7.15 -11.84 22.79
N GLN A 124 -5.89 -12.29 22.66
CA GLN A 124 -5.58 -13.68 22.39
C GLN A 124 -5.75 -14.56 23.63
N THR A 125 -5.40 -14.05 24.81
CA THR A 125 -5.64 -14.76 26.07
C THR A 125 -7.14 -14.91 26.34
N ASP A 126 -7.94 -13.88 26.10
CA ASP A 126 -9.40 -13.95 26.26
C ASP A 126 -10.02 -15.01 25.34
N ARG A 127 -9.58 -15.04 24.06
CA ARG A 127 -10.01 -16.06 23.10
C ARG A 127 -9.63 -17.48 23.51
N LEU A 128 -8.47 -17.64 24.12
CA LEU A 128 -7.99 -18.93 24.58
C LEU A 128 -8.85 -19.42 25.76
N ILE A 129 -9.13 -18.54 26.73
CA ILE A 129 -10.02 -18.82 27.87
C ILE A 129 -11.43 -19.19 27.37
N ASP A 130 -11.99 -18.41 26.44
CA ASP A 130 -13.30 -18.71 25.85
C ASP A 130 -13.33 -20.06 25.14
N PHE A 131 -12.23 -20.42 24.46
CA PHE A 131 -12.10 -21.71 23.80
C PHE A 131 -12.02 -22.85 24.80
N GLU A 132 -11.21 -22.72 25.85
CA GLU A 132 -11.09 -23.72 26.93
C GLU A 132 -12.43 -23.95 27.63
N ASN A 133 -13.16 -22.88 27.95
CA ASN A 133 -14.48 -22.96 28.56
C ASN A 133 -15.48 -23.72 27.66
N LYS A 134 -15.50 -23.41 26.36
CA LYS A 134 -16.36 -24.12 25.39
C LYS A 134 -15.98 -25.59 25.25
N GLN A 135 -14.69 -25.91 25.26
CA GLN A 135 -14.22 -27.30 25.22
C GLN A 135 -14.62 -28.05 26.48
N ALA A 136 -14.51 -27.42 27.67
CA ALA A 136 -14.96 -28.00 28.93
C ALA A 136 -16.47 -28.30 28.90
N GLU A 137 -17.29 -27.32 28.51
CA GLU A 137 -18.74 -27.50 28.35
C GLU A 137 -19.12 -28.62 27.37
N LEU A 138 -18.44 -28.69 26.24
CA LEU A 138 -18.66 -29.77 25.27
C LEU A 138 -18.25 -31.13 25.83
N SER A 139 -17.13 -31.20 26.55
CA SER A 139 -16.67 -32.44 27.16
C SER A 139 -17.65 -32.94 28.23
N ASP A 140 -18.24 -32.04 29.01
CA ASP A 140 -19.19 -32.40 30.07
C ASP A 140 -20.54 -32.80 29.48
N LYS A 141 -21.01 -32.15 28.40
CA LYS A 141 -22.17 -32.62 27.62
C LYS A 141 -21.95 -34.01 27.05
N LEU A 142 -20.78 -34.25 26.43
CA LEU A 142 -20.46 -35.55 25.86
C LEU A 142 -20.44 -36.66 26.92
N LYS A 143 -19.89 -36.38 28.11
CA LYS A 143 -19.92 -37.32 29.24
C LYS A 143 -21.35 -37.62 29.68
N ALA A 144 -22.18 -36.59 29.85
CA ALA A 144 -23.58 -36.76 30.22
C ALA A 144 -24.34 -37.60 29.18
N ASP A 145 -24.13 -37.33 27.89
CA ASP A 145 -24.72 -38.11 26.80
C ASP A 145 -24.24 -39.57 26.85
N LEU A 146 -22.95 -39.81 27.07
CA LEU A 146 -22.39 -41.16 27.23
C LEU A 146 -23.02 -41.91 28.40
N ASP A 147 -23.21 -41.24 29.54
CA ASP A 147 -23.85 -41.82 30.72
C ASP A 147 -25.32 -42.17 30.42
N THR A 148 -26.06 -41.29 29.72
CA THR A 148 -27.44 -41.60 29.31
C THR A 148 -27.50 -42.81 28.37
N VAL A 149 -26.58 -42.91 27.41
CA VAL A 149 -26.48 -44.05 26.49
C VAL A 149 -26.13 -45.32 27.27
N ALA A 150 -25.19 -45.25 28.22
CA ALA A 150 -24.82 -46.40 29.06
C ALA A 150 -26.00 -46.89 29.94
N MET A 151 -26.86 -45.99 30.42
CA MET A 151 -28.09 -46.37 31.11
C MET A 151 -29.09 -47.04 30.16
N LEU A 152 -29.27 -46.51 28.95
CA LEU A 152 -30.18 -47.07 27.95
C LEU A 152 -29.71 -48.41 27.39
N THR A 153 -28.40 -48.61 27.20
CA THR A 153 -27.85 -49.90 26.74
C THR A 153 -28.10 -51.00 27.76
N GLY A 154 -28.13 -50.68 29.07
CA GLY A 154 -28.54 -51.63 30.11
C GLY A 154 -29.99 -52.11 29.98
N GLN A 155 -30.85 -51.34 29.29
CA GLN A 155 -32.25 -51.69 29.01
C GLN A 155 -32.44 -52.33 27.63
N MET A 156 -31.38 -52.51 26.85
CA MET A 156 -31.46 -53.04 25.48
C MET A 156 -31.75 -54.54 25.48
N ILE A 157 -32.59 -54.99 24.55
CA ILE A 157 -32.92 -56.41 24.37
C ILE A 157 -31.71 -57.12 23.75
N THR A 158 -31.16 -58.09 24.47
CA THR A 158 -30.09 -58.98 24.01
C THR A 158 -30.64 -60.37 23.71
N GLU A 159 -29.86 -61.21 23.02
CA GLU A 159 -30.24 -62.60 22.70
C GLU A 159 -30.63 -63.42 23.94
N THR A 160 -30.06 -63.07 25.11
CA THR A 160 -30.32 -63.74 26.38
C THR A 160 -31.60 -63.29 27.10
N ASN A 161 -32.12 -62.10 26.78
CA ASN A 161 -33.30 -61.49 27.45
C ASN A 161 -34.47 -61.34 26.47
N LEU A 162 -34.45 -62.08 25.36
CA LEU A 162 -35.41 -61.92 24.27
C LEU A 162 -36.79 -62.48 24.64
N ASP A 163 -36.83 -63.73 25.13
CA ASP A 163 -38.09 -64.42 25.44
C ASP A 163 -38.82 -63.75 26.61
N ASP A 164 -38.09 -63.40 27.68
CA ASP A 164 -38.64 -62.68 28.85
C ASP A 164 -39.26 -61.32 28.46
N LYS A 165 -38.61 -60.59 27.53
CA LYS A 165 -39.13 -59.30 27.04
C LYS A 165 -40.32 -59.45 26.10
N ILE A 166 -40.39 -60.52 25.30
CA ILE A 166 -41.56 -60.81 24.47
C ILE A 166 -42.78 -61.06 25.36
N ASP A 167 -42.62 -61.88 26.40
CA ASP A 167 -43.70 -62.15 27.35
C ASP A 167 -44.09 -60.87 28.12
N GLU A 168 -43.12 -60.04 28.50
CA GLU A 168 -43.38 -58.74 29.13
C GLU A 168 -44.19 -57.82 28.20
N ILE A 169 -43.79 -57.66 26.94
CA ILE A 169 -44.48 -56.81 25.96
C ILE A 169 -45.91 -57.30 25.69
N MET A 170 -46.13 -58.61 25.62
CA MET A 170 -47.46 -59.19 25.35
C MET A 170 -48.40 -59.06 26.55
N ASN A 171 -47.86 -58.91 27.77
CA ASN A 171 -48.63 -58.71 29.00
C ASN A 171 -48.87 -57.23 29.34
N TYR A 172 -48.07 -56.31 28.81
CA TYR A 172 -48.29 -54.86 28.99
C TYR A 172 -49.40 -54.32 28.09
N ASP A 173 -50.07 -53.28 28.56
CA ASP A 173 -51.02 -52.53 27.76
C ASP A 173 -50.34 -51.86 26.55
N VAL A 174 -51.05 -51.80 25.42
CA VAL A 174 -50.55 -51.18 24.19
C VAL A 174 -50.17 -49.71 24.45
N VAL A 175 -48.90 -49.37 24.19
CA VAL A 175 -48.40 -48.00 24.34
C VAL A 175 -49.01 -47.10 23.25
N ASP A 176 -49.84 -46.14 23.66
CA ASP A 176 -50.49 -45.19 22.75
C ASP A 176 -49.61 -43.95 22.51
N TYR A 177 -49.20 -43.75 21.25
CA TYR A 177 -48.46 -42.57 20.81
C TYR A 177 -49.37 -41.46 20.26
N ASN A 178 -50.69 -41.65 20.25
CA ASN A 178 -51.61 -40.64 19.74
C ASN A 178 -51.73 -39.46 20.71
N PHE A 179 -51.43 -38.26 20.20
CA PHE A 179 -51.65 -37.01 20.91
C PHE A 179 -52.19 -35.94 19.96
N VAL A 180 -52.99 -35.04 20.51
CA VAL A 180 -53.47 -33.85 19.81
C VAL A 180 -52.79 -32.63 20.43
N VAL A 181 -52.50 -31.63 19.59
CA VAL A 181 -51.93 -30.36 20.02
C VAL A 181 -52.98 -29.27 19.83
N ASP A 182 -53.30 -28.59 20.91
CA ASP A 182 -54.24 -27.47 20.90
C ASP A 182 -53.63 -26.22 20.23
N HIS A 183 -54.46 -25.24 19.85
CA HIS A 183 -53.95 -23.97 19.31
C HIS A 183 -53.07 -23.17 20.29
N SER A 184 -53.16 -23.47 21.60
CA SER A 184 -52.27 -22.95 22.65
C SER A 184 -50.95 -23.71 22.79
N GLY A 185 -50.74 -24.77 22.01
CA GLY A 185 -49.56 -25.65 22.08
C GLY A 185 -49.62 -26.72 23.19
N SER A 186 -50.75 -26.87 23.89
CA SER A 186 -50.93 -27.90 24.91
C SER A 186 -51.10 -29.29 24.27
N ILE A 187 -50.41 -30.30 24.81
CA ILE A 187 -50.43 -31.68 24.31
C ILE A 187 -51.40 -32.51 25.16
N VAL A 188 -52.45 -33.07 24.54
CA VAL A 188 -53.41 -33.98 25.18
C VAL A 188 -53.21 -35.39 24.62
N ARG A 189 -52.96 -36.38 25.50
CA ARG A 189 -52.71 -37.79 25.13
C ARG A 189 -53.95 -38.66 25.36
N GLY A 190 -54.21 -39.61 24.46
CA GLY A 190 -55.51 -40.30 24.29
C GLY A 190 -55.96 -41.26 25.40
N THR A 191 -55.13 -41.61 26.38
CA THR A 191 -55.46 -42.68 27.35
C THR A 191 -56.31 -42.24 28.54
N LYS A 192 -56.67 -40.95 28.65
CA LYS A 192 -57.66 -40.45 29.62
C LYS A 192 -58.73 -39.65 28.86
N PRO A 193 -60.00 -40.07 28.87
CA PRO A 193 -61.05 -39.31 28.20
C PRO A 193 -61.17 -37.92 28.85
N ILE A 194 -61.27 -36.90 28.00
CA ILE A 194 -61.57 -35.52 28.43
C ILE A 194 -62.93 -35.58 29.13
N LYS A 195 -62.98 -35.21 30.41
CA LYS A 195 -64.26 -34.87 31.06
C LYS A 195 -64.70 -33.55 30.43
N ASN A 196 -65.60 -33.63 29.46
CA ASN A 196 -66.24 -32.46 28.88
C ASN A 196 -67.16 -31.83 29.93
N GLU A 197 -66.62 -30.93 30.76
CA GLU A 197 -67.45 -29.92 31.40
C GLU A 197 -67.77 -28.87 30.34
N PRO A 198 -69.06 -28.63 30.01
CA PRO A 198 -69.42 -27.64 29.02
C PRO A 198 -68.93 -26.28 29.50
N HIS A 199 -68.06 -25.67 28.70
CA HIS A 199 -67.62 -24.29 28.88
C HIS A 199 -68.87 -23.40 28.90
N LYS A 200 -69.26 -22.90 30.07
CA LYS A 200 -70.24 -21.82 30.17
C LYS A 200 -69.59 -20.59 29.58
N ILE A 201 -70.11 -20.18 28.42
CA ILE A 201 -69.80 -18.88 27.84
C ILE A 201 -70.59 -17.88 28.69
N ASP A 202 -69.95 -17.30 29.69
CA ASP A 202 -70.48 -16.14 30.40
C ASP A 202 -70.32 -14.94 29.44
N MET A 203 -71.35 -14.70 28.62
CA MET A 203 -71.55 -13.40 28.00
C MET A 203 -72.20 -12.49 29.04
N GLU A 204 -71.38 -11.84 29.86
CA GLU A 204 -71.80 -10.65 30.59
C GLU A 204 -71.13 -9.41 30.00
N GLU A 205 -71.99 -8.43 29.73
CA GLU A 205 -71.73 -7.15 29.12
C GLU A 205 -70.63 -6.39 29.88
N ASN A 206 -69.63 -5.88 29.14
CA ASN A 206 -68.81 -4.79 29.65
C ASN A 206 -68.87 -3.63 28.66
N ILE A 207 -69.99 -2.91 28.74
CA ILE A 207 -70.09 -1.52 28.28
C ILE A 207 -69.11 -0.72 29.14
N GLN A 208 -67.99 -0.31 28.58
CA GLN A 208 -67.22 0.80 29.10
C GLN A 208 -67.15 1.87 28.02
N GLU A 209 -67.83 2.96 28.34
CA GLU A 209 -67.96 4.19 27.58
C GLU A 209 -66.59 4.79 27.29
N GLU A 210 -66.35 5.15 26.02
CA GLU A 210 -65.29 6.07 25.65
C GLU A 210 -65.67 7.50 26.06
N PRO A 211 -64.79 8.26 26.74
CA PRO A 211 -64.78 9.70 26.62
C PRO A 211 -63.75 10.11 25.56
N LEU A 212 -64.28 10.69 24.48
CA LEU A 212 -63.55 11.55 23.55
C LEU A 212 -62.71 12.59 24.32
N SER A 213 -61.39 12.56 24.11
CA SER A 213 -60.56 13.77 24.24
C SER A 213 -59.49 13.78 23.16
N ALA A 214 -59.66 14.71 22.23
CA ALA A 214 -58.68 15.06 21.22
C ALA A 214 -57.58 15.90 21.86
N THR A 215 -56.31 15.57 21.59
CA THR A 215 -55.22 16.52 21.32
C THR A 215 -53.91 15.78 20.98
N SER A 216 -53.39 16.11 19.79
CA SER A 216 -52.00 16.07 19.31
C SER A 216 -51.26 14.73 19.20
#